data_AF-A0AAU2DXS3-F1
#
_entry.id   AF-A0AAU2DXS3-F1
#
_cell.length_a   1.000
_cell.length_b   1.000
_cell.length_c   1.000
_cell.angle_alpha   90.00
_cell.angle_beta   90.00
_cell.angle_gamma   90.00
#
_symmetry.space_group_name_H-M   'P 1'
#
loop_
_entity.id
_entity.type
_entity.pdbx_description
1 polymer ?
#
loop_
_entity_poly.entity_id
_entity_poly.type
_entity_poly.pdbx_seq_one_letter_code
_entity_poly.pdbx_strand_id
1 'polypeptide(L)'
;MLAAVPDVDRHRARDTARVIARAIVERAEGQYVRTLGQLGFIEEEVTSLDDRVLDALVVHGDDTVIAKRVSEYLDAGADHVVISAPAAYLGAVTDHYERLAPAVLAS
;
A
#
# COMPACT_ATOMS: atom_id res chain seq x y z
N MET A 1 2.16 -2.63 -8.76
CA MET A 1 2.37 -1.32 -8.11
C MET A 1 2.11 -1.49 -6.64
N LEU A 2 2.98 -0.97 -5.79
CA LEU A 2 2.90 -1.02 -4.33
C LEU A 2 2.41 0.33 -3.81
N ALA A 3 1.17 0.41 -3.33
CA ALA A 3 0.67 1.59 -2.63
C ALA A 3 1.24 1.60 -1.21
N ALA A 4 1.91 2.69 -0.82
CA ALA A 4 2.67 2.78 0.42
C ALA A 4 2.29 4.01 1.26
N VAL A 5 2.23 3.82 2.58
CA VAL A 5 2.01 4.88 3.58
C VAL A 5 3.18 4.86 4.58
N PRO A 6 4.25 5.64 4.33
CA PRO A 6 5.41 5.73 5.21
C PRO A 6 5.12 6.59 6.44
N ASP A 7 4.79 5.94 7.55
CA ASP A 7 4.51 6.62 8.82
C ASP A 7 4.92 5.76 10.01
N VAL A 8 5.71 6.33 10.92
CA VAL A 8 6.19 5.68 12.14
C VAL A 8 5.07 5.47 13.16
N ASP A 9 3.99 6.24 13.07
CA ASP A 9 2.81 6.05 13.89
C ASP A 9 1.88 5.05 13.23
N ARG A 10 1.84 3.83 13.79
CA ARG A 10 1.04 2.72 13.27
C ARG A 10 -0.44 3.07 13.13
N HIS A 11 -1.03 3.85 14.05
CA HIS A 11 -2.46 4.16 13.98
C HIS A 11 -2.73 5.15 12.84
N ARG A 12 -1.92 6.21 12.75
CA ARG A 12 -2.04 7.20 11.65
C ARG A 12 -1.74 6.59 10.28
N ALA A 13 -0.77 5.67 10.20
CA ALA A 13 -0.45 4.92 9.00
C ALA A 13 -1.67 4.11 8.53
N ARG A 14 -2.28 3.37 9.45
CA ARG A 14 -3.45 2.51 9.16
C ARG A 14 -4.67 3.33 8.75
N ASP A 15 -4.95 4.44 9.41
CA ASP A 15 -6.08 5.30 9.06
C ASP A 15 -5.91 5.92 7.68
N THR A 16 -4.69 6.37 7.36
CA THR A 16 -4.34 6.89 6.03
C THR A 16 -4.44 5.79 4.95
N ALA A 17 -3.97 4.58 5.26
CA ALA A 17 -4.10 3.43 4.37
C ALA A 17 -5.58 3.13 4.06
N ARG A 18 -6.49 3.21 5.05
CA ARG A 18 -7.93 3.01 4.83
C ARG A 18 -8.52 4.06 3.89
N VAL A 19 -8.11 5.33 4.02
CA VAL A 19 -8.54 6.40 3.12
C VAL A 19 -8.10 6.11 1.67
N ILE A 20 -6.85 5.69 1.50
CA ILE A 20 -6.29 5.35 0.17
C ILE A 20 -6.99 4.12 -0.41
N ALA A 21 -7.12 3.04 0.36
CA ALA A 21 -7.76 1.81 -0.07
C ALA A 21 -9.23 2.05 -0.48
N ARG A 22 -9.96 2.87 0.27
CA ARG A 22 -11.32 3.29 -0.07
C ARG A 22 -11.39 4.00 -1.41
N ALA A 23 -10.51 4.99 -1.63
CA ALA A 23 -10.47 5.71 -2.90
C ALA A 23 -10.12 4.78 -4.08
N ILE A 24 -9.29 3.76 -3.86
CA ILE A 24 -8.94 2.75 -4.87
C ILE A 24 -10.15 1.85 -5.19
N VAL A 25 -10.82 1.32 -4.17
CA VAL A 25 -11.95 0.38 -4.34
C VAL A 25 -13.17 1.07 -4.96
N GLU A 26 -13.52 2.28 -4.49
CA GLU A 26 -14.68 3.03 -4.99
C GLU A 26 -14.55 3.41 -6.46
N ARG A 27 -13.34 3.72 -6.93
CA ARG A 27 -13.09 4.09 -8.34
C ARG A 27 -13.12 2.92 -9.31
N ALA A 28 -13.09 1.70 -8.82
CA ALA A 28 -12.87 0.52 -9.64
C ALA A 28 -14.16 -0.22 -10.03
N GLU A 29 -15.34 0.34 -9.77
CA GLU A 29 -16.65 -0.17 -10.21
C GLU A 29 -16.83 -1.71 -10.00
N GLY A 30 -16.40 -2.23 -8.85
CA GLY A 30 -16.50 -3.66 -8.50
C GLY A 30 -15.36 -4.57 -9.00
N GLN A 31 -14.40 -4.04 -9.77
CA GLN A 31 -13.26 -4.82 -10.25
C GLN A 31 -12.39 -5.39 -9.10
N TYR A 32 -12.25 -4.66 -7.99
CA TYR A 32 -11.52 -5.15 -6.81
C TYR A 32 -12.24 -6.31 -6.13
N VAL A 33 -13.57 -6.26 -6.00
CA VAL A 33 -14.36 -7.38 -5.45
C VAL A 33 -14.13 -8.64 -6.29
N ARG A 34 -14.21 -8.52 -7.62
CA ARG A 34 -13.94 -9.66 -8.52
C ARG A 34 -12.50 -10.18 -8.40
N THR A 35 -11.51 -9.29 -8.47
CA THR A 35 -10.09 -9.69 -8.51
C THR A 35 -9.63 -10.28 -7.18
N LEU A 36 -9.99 -9.63 -6.06
CA LEU A 36 -9.69 -10.15 -4.73
C LEU A 36 -10.50 -11.42 -4.42
N GLY A 37 -11.71 -11.56 -4.97
CA GLY A 37 -12.47 -12.80 -4.93
C GLY A 37 -11.70 -14.00 -5.48
N GLN A 38 -10.99 -13.83 -6.60
CA GLN A 38 -10.11 -14.86 -7.18
C GLN A 38 -8.91 -15.21 -6.29
N LEU A 39 -8.57 -14.33 -5.35
CA LEU A 39 -7.48 -14.49 -4.39
C LEU A 39 -7.97 -14.95 -3.00
N GLY A 40 -9.25 -15.31 -2.86
CA GLY A 40 -9.82 -15.86 -1.63
C GLY A 40 -10.32 -14.83 -0.60
N PHE A 41 -10.65 -13.62 -1.04
CA PHE A 41 -11.37 -12.62 -0.24
C PHE A 41 -12.87 -12.70 -0.51
N ILE A 42 -13.71 -12.50 0.50
CA ILE A 42 -15.16 -12.39 0.30
C ILE A 42 -15.57 -10.94 0.04
N GLU A 43 -16.72 -10.74 -0.58
CA GLU A 43 -17.22 -9.41 -0.96
C GLU A 43 -17.36 -8.47 0.24
N GLU A 44 -17.81 -9.02 1.38
CA GLU A 44 -17.97 -8.27 2.62
C GLU A 44 -16.63 -7.71 3.11
N GLU A 45 -15.55 -8.52 3.11
CA GLU A 45 -14.21 -8.07 3.51
C GLU A 45 -13.70 -6.93 2.61
N VAL A 46 -14.01 -7.00 1.31
CA VAL A 46 -13.55 -6.00 0.33
C VAL A 46 -14.33 -4.71 0.47
N THR A 47 -15.64 -4.79 0.68
CA THR A 47 -16.51 -3.61 0.82
C THR A 47 -16.36 -2.93 2.18
N SER A 48 -16.10 -3.69 3.25
CA SER A 48 -15.79 -3.14 4.58
C SER A 48 -14.35 -2.61 4.68
N LEU A 49 -13.46 -3.01 3.77
CA LEU A 49 -12.01 -2.82 3.88
C LEU A 49 -11.47 -3.40 5.19
N ASP A 50 -11.82 -4.65 5.45
CA ASP A 50 -11.29 -5.39 6.58
C ASP A 50 -9.76 -5.40 6.57
N ASP A 51 -9.17 -5.57 7.74
CA ASP A 51 -7.73 -5.39 7.93
C ASP A 51 -6.89 -6.29 7.00
N ARG A 52 -7.39 -7.50 6.69
CA ARG A 52 -6.76 -8.42 5.74
C ARG A 52 -6.74 -7.86 4.31
N VAL A 53 -7.83 -7.22 3.87
CA VAL A 53 -7.92 -6.56 2.56
C VAL A 53 -7.05 -5.31 2.55
N LEU A 54 -7.08 -4.53 3.63
CA LEU A 54 -6.24 -3.35 3.76
C LEU A 54 -4.75 -3.69 3.62
N ASP A 55 -4.28 -4.69 4.36
CA ASP A 55 -2.88 -5.14 4.36
C ASP A 55 -2.45 -5.77 3.02
N ALA A 56 -3.41 -6.25 2.23
CA ALA A 56 -3.17 -6.75 0.87
C ALA A 56 -3.08 -5.61 -0.17
N LEU A 57 -3.85 -4.53 0.02
CA LEU A 57 -3.92 -3.42 -0.93
C LEU A 57 -2.87 -2.34 -0.70
N VAL A 58 -2.55 -2.05 0.57
CA VAL A 58 -1.69 -0.92 0.95
C VAL A 58 -0.67 -1.38 2.00
N VAL A 59 0.62 -1.18 1.71
CA VAL A 59 1.66 -1.32 2.74
C VAL A 59 1.70 -0.05 3.58
N HIS A 60 1.70 -0.21 4.90
CA HIS A 60 1.74 0.91 5.85
C HIS A 60 2.68 0.60 7.01
N GLY A 61 3.40 1.62 7.48
CA GLY A 61 4.40 1.49 8.53
C GLY A 61 5.63 2.35 8.26
N ASP A 62 6.70 2.11 9.01
CA ASP A 62 7.95 2.82 8.82
C ASP A 62 8.65 2.46 7.49
N ASP A 63 9.73 3.17 7.21
CA ASP A 63 10.46 3.07 5.95
C ASP A 63 11.07 1.66 5.76
N THR A 64 11.40 0.96 6.85
CA THR A 64 11.95 -0.40 6.82
C THR A 64 10.88 -1.44 6.50
N VAL A 65 9.64 -1.25 6.96
CA VAL A 65 8.50 -2.10 6.60
C VAL A 65 8.24 -2.04 5.10
N ILE A 66 8.28 -0.83 4.53
CA ILE A 66 8.05 -0.62 3.10
C ILE A 66 9.21 -1.19 2.28
N ALA A 67 10.46 -0.95 2.67
CA ALA A 67 11.63 -1.52 2.00
C ALA A 67 11.60 -3.05 2.01
N LYS A 68 11.29 -3.66 3.16
CA LYS A 68 11.13 -5.12 3.26
C LYS A 68 10.06 -5.63 2.29
N ARG A 69 8.90 -4.96 2.20
CA ARG A 69 7.86 -5.36 1.27
C ARG A 69 8.35 -5.26 -0.18
N VAL A 70 9.13 -4.24 -0.54
CA VAL A 70 9.75 -4.16 -1.87
C VAL A 70 10.67 -5.36 -2.12
N SER A 71 11.55 -5.70 -1.17
CA SER A 71 12.41 -6.90 -1.29
C SER A 71 11.59 -8.18 -1.45
N GLU A 72 10.47 -8.34 -0.74
CA GLU A 72 9.57 -9.50 -0.90
C GLU A 72 9.01 -9.62 -2.32
N TYR A 73 8.72 -8.51 -3.01
CA TYR A 73 8.33 -8.54 -4.43
C TYR A 73 9.49 -8.96 -5.34
N LEU A 74 10.69 -8.44 -5.09
CA LEU A 74 11.89 -8.77 -5.86
C LEU A 74 12.27 -10.25 -5.70
N ASP A 75 12.25 -10.75 -4.46
CA ASP A 75 12.51 -12.15 -4.12
C ASP A 75 11.47 -13.09 -4.75
N ALA A 76 10.23 -12.62 -4.92
CA ALA A 76 9.17 -13.33 -5.65
C ALA A 76 9.37 -13.32 -7.17
N GLY A 77 10.43 -12.69 -7.68
CA GLY A 77 10.80 -12.67 -9.10
C GLY A 77 10.35 -11.42 -9.84
N ALA A 78 9.93 -10.35 -9.17
CA ALA A 78 9.69 -9.08 -9.84
C ALA A 78 11.03 -8.44 -10.25
N ASP A 79 11.18 -8.10 -11.53
CA ASP A 79 12.35 -7.33 -12.00
C ASP A 79 12.22 -5.83 -11.69
N HIS A 80 10.99 -5.35 -11.43
CA HIS A 80 10.68 -3.95 -11.14
C HIS A 80 9.51 -3.82 -10.17
N VAL A 81 9.63 -2.90 -9.20
CA VAL A 81 8.58 -2.55 -8.24
C VAL A 81 8.28 -1.05 -8.32
N VAL A 82 7.08 -0.70 -8.78
CA VAL A 82 6.60 0.70 -8.79
C VAL A 82 6.01 1.04 -7.43
N ILE A 83 6.62 1.99 -6.71
CA ILE A 83 6.13 2.51 -5.43
C ILE A 83 5.25 3.73 -5.68
N SER A 84 4.06 3.73 -5.10
CA SER A 84 3.14 4.88 -5.07
C SER A 84 2.93 5.31 -3.62
N ALA A 85 3.45 6.47 -3.23
CA ALA A 85 3.35 7.00 -1.87
C ALA A 85 2.52 8.30 -1.84
N PRO A 86 1.20 8.24 -2.12
CA PRO A 86 0.36 9.43 -2.21
C PRO A 86 0.27 10.16 -0.87
N ALA A 87 0.17 11.48 -0.93
CA ALA A 87 -0.03 12.35 0.22
C ALA A 87 -0.97 13.51 -0.16
N ALA A 88 -1.41 14.29 0.84
CA ALA A 88 -2.39 15.35 0.64
C ALA A 88 -1.91 16.49 -0.29
N TYR A 89 -0.60 16.68 -0.45
CA TYR A 89 -0.01 17.70 -1.31
C TYR A 89 1.38 17.28 -1.80
N LEU A 90 1.86 17.94 -2.86
CA LEU A 90 3.10 17.56 -3.56
C LEU A 90 4.35 17.59 -2.68
N GLY A 91 4.45 18.53 -1.74
CA GLY A 91 5.54 18.58 -0.75
C GLY A 91 5.62 17.29 0.06
N ALA A 92 4.51 16.87 0.67
CA ALA A 92 4.45 15.63 1.44
C ALA A 92 4.72 14.37 0.58
N VAL A 93 4.31 14.38 -0.69
CA VAL A 93 4.67 13.29 -1.62
C VAL A 93 6.19 13.23 -1.83
N THR A 94 6.83 14.39 -1.95
CA THR A 94 8.30 14.47 -2.09
C THR A 94 8.98 13.98 -0.81
N ASP A 95 8.51 14.42 0.36
CA ASP A 95 9.02 13.98 1.67
C ASP A 95 8.93 12.45 1.83
N HIS A 96 7.83 11.83 1.39
CA HIS A 96 7.69 10.37 1.37
C HIS A 96 8.78 9.70 0.54
N TYR A 97 9.03 10.19 -0.68
CA TYR A 97 10.06 9.61 -1.55
C TYR A 97 11.47 9.86 -1.05
N GLU A 98 11.77 11.04 -0.50
CA GLU A 98 13.08 11.34 0.10
C GLU A 98 13.40 10.40 1.27
N ARG A 99 12.41 10.08 2.11
CA ARG A 99 12.56 9.14 3.22
C ARG A 99 12.67 7.68 2.76
N LEU A 100 11.88 7.28 1.77
CA LEU A 100 11.87 5.90 1.27
C LEU A 100 13.09 5.55 0.42
N ALA A 101 13.63 6.51 -0.34
CA ALA A 101 14.75 6.29 -1.26
C ALA A 101 15.95 5.58 -0.60
N PRO A 102 16.52 6.05 0.53
CA PRO A 102 17.65 5.36 1.16
C PRO A 102 17.29 3.97 1.69
N ALA A 103 16.06 3.77 2.17
CA ALA A 103 15.63 2.47 2.71
C ALA A 103 15.48 1.41 1.60
N VAL A 104 14.97 1.81 0.43
CA VAL A 104 14.72 0.91 -0.70
C VAL A 104 15.96 0.69 -1.56
N LEU A 105 16.84 1.70 -1.72
CA LEU A 105 18.04 1.56 -2.55
C LEU A 105 19.20 0.84 -1.84
N ALA A 106 19.11 0.67 -0.51
CA ALA A 106 20.09 -0.06 0.29
C ALA A 106 19.75 -1.54 0.47
N SER A 107 18.55 -1.98 0.06
CA SER A 107 18.05 -3.35 0.22
C SER A 107 18.53 -4.30 -0.85
#